data_AF-A0A946JPB2-F1
#
_entry.id   AF-A0A946JPB2-F1
#
_cell.length_a   1.000
_cell.length_b   1.000
_cell.length_c   1.000
_cell.angle_alpha   90.00
_cell.angle_beta   90.00
_cell.angle_gamma   90.00
#
_symmetry.space_group_name_H-M   'P 1'
#
loop_
_entity.id
_entity.type
_entity.pdbx_description
1 polymer ?
#
loop_
_entity_poly.entity_id
_entity_poly.type
_entity_poly.pdbx_seq_one_letter_code
_entity_poly.pdbx_strand_id
1 'polypeptide(L)'
;MKKDDLTKGPMALHFRRLAIPAALGMLFATLYNVVDVYFAGKLSTDAQAGLAIGYQAFFILMALGFGLSSALSALVSNAKGSGETSQVRQYISQGLTFAVILTLLSMIVGCFIG
;
A
#
# COMPACT_ATOMS: atom_id res chain seq x y z
N MET A 1 9.14 23.36 9.53
CA MET A 1 7.99 22.44 9.66
C MET A 1 7.71 22.24 11.15
N LYS A 2 6.67 22.88 11.67
CA LYS A 2 6.30 22.80 13.10
C LYS A 2 5.70 21.42 13.33
N LYS A 3 6.35 20.58 14.14
CA LYS A 3 5.83 19.26 14.51
C LYS A 3 4.60 19.48 15.40
N ASP A 4 3.41 19.40 14.83
CA ASP A 4 2.17 19.38 15.62
C ASP A 4 2.21 18.13 16.51
N ASP A 5 2.41 18.34 17.80
CA ASP A 5 2.51 17.29 18.83
C ASP A 5 1.11 16.69 19.05
N LEU A 6 0.87 15.54 18.42
CA LEU A 6 -0.42 14.81 18.46
C LEU A 6 -0.77 14.28 19.87
N THR A 7 0.09 14.49 20.87
CA THR A 7 -0.14 14.09 22.26
C THR A 7 -0.78 15.19 23.13
N LYS A 8 -0.92 16.42 22.61
CA LYS A 8 -1.51 17.55 23.35
C LYS A 8 -2.78 18.08 22.68
N GLY A 9 -3.85 18.24 23.47
CA GLY A 9 -5.14 18.79 23.02
C GLY A 9 -6.29 17.77 22.97
N PRO A 10 -7.50 18.20 22.59
CA PRO A 10 -8.68 17.34 22.59
C PRO A 10 -8.59 16.26 21.50
N MET A 11 -8.60 14.99 21.92
CA MET A 11 -8.50 13.80 21.05
C MET A 11 -9.48 13.81 19.87
N ALA A 12 -10.70 14.30 20.08
CA ALA A 12 -11.73 14.36 19.04
C ALA A 12 -11.36 15.27 17.85
N LEU A 13 -10.60 16.35 18.11
CA LEU A 13 -10.18 17.28 17.06
C LEU A 13 -9.06 16.67 16.20
N HIS A 14 -8.07 16.04 16.84
CA HIS A 14 -6.99 15.35 16.15
C HIS A 14 -7.50 14.16 15.35
N PHE A 15 -8.40 13.37 15.93
CA PHE A 15 -9.06 12.27 15.24
C PHE A 15 -9.78 12.76 13.97
N ARG A 16 -10.60 13.81 14.06
CA ARG A 16 -11.29 14.38 12.88
C ARG A 16 -10.32 14.90 11.82
N ARG A 17 -9.24 15.58 12.22
CA ARG A 17 -8.25 16.15 11.31
C ARG A 17 -7.48 15.08 10.52
N LEU A 18 -7.38 13.85 11.04
CA LEU A 18 -6.78 12.69 10.37
C LEU A 18 -7.82 11.84 9.63
N ALA A 19 -8.94 11.53 10.28
CA ALA A 19 -9.97 10.63 9.78
C ALA A 19 -10.71 11.21 8.57
N ILE A 20 -11.01 12.52 8.55
CA ILE A 20 -11.71 13.15 7.42
C ILE A 20 -10.90 13.07 6.12
N PRO A 21 -9.63 13.50 6.05
CA PRO A 21 -8.85 13.38 4.82
C PRO A 21 -8.57 11.92 4.45
N ALA A 22 -8.37 11.03 5.41
CA ALA A 22 -8.22 9.60 5.14
C ALA A 22 -9.50 8.99 4.52
N ALA A 23 -10.67 9.29 5.08
CA ALA A 23 -11.96 8.83 4.58
C ALA A 23 -12.27 9.39 3.18
N LEU A 24 -11.98 10.68 2.94
CA LEU A 24 -12.09 11.26 1.60
C LEU A 24 -11.15 10.57 0.61
N GLY A 25 -9.90 10.30 1.00
CA GLY A 25 -8.95 9.57 0.17
C GLY A 25 -9.45 8.17 -0.20
N MET A 26 -9.98 7.42 0.77
CA MET A 26 -10.59 6.11 0.51
C MET A 26 -11.81 6.22 -0.39
N LEU A 27 -12.67 7.23 -0.20
CA LEU A 27 -13.84 7.47 -1.04
C LEU A 27 -13.45 7.72 -2.50
N PHE A 28 -12.44 8.56 -2.75
CA PHE A 28 -11.93 8.78 -4.11
C PHE A 28 -11.28 7.53 -4.70
N ALA A 29 -10.54 6.76 -3.90
CA ALA A 29 -9.97 5.48 -4.35
C ALA A 29 -11.06 4.48 -4.76
N THR A 30 -12.15 4.38 -4.00
CA THR A 30 -13.30 3.54 -4.37
C THR A 30 -14.00 4.05 -5.63
N LEU A 31 -14.25 5.37 -5.73
CA LEU A 31 -14.87 5.95 -6.93
C LEU A 31 -14.02 5.71 -8.18
N TYR A 32 -12.69 5.82 -8.07
CA TYR A 32 -11.78 5.50 -9.16
C TYR A 32 -11.97 4.07 -9.66
N ASN A 33 -12.03 3.09 -8.76
CA ASN A 33 -12.27 1.68 -9.14
C ASN A 33 -13.64 1.49 -9.84
N VAL A 34 -14.68 2.19 -9.37
CA VAL A 34 -16.02 2.12 -9.99
C VAL A 34 -16.00 2.72 -11.40
N VAL A 35 -15.38 3.88 -11.54
CA VAL A 35 -15.28 4.59 -12.83
C VAL A 35 -14.49 3.75 -13.83
N ASP A 36 -13.37 3.16 -13.43
CA ASP A 36 -12.52 2.31 -14.27
C ASP A 36 -13.32 1.11 -14.83
N VAL A 37 -13.99 0.36 -13.96
CA VAL A 37 -14.82 -0.79 -14.36
C VAL A 37 -16.01 -0.35 -15.23
N TYR A 38 -16.64 0.78 -14.92
CA TYR A 38 -17.76 1.32 -15.70
C TYR A 38 -17.36 1.69 -17.13
N PHE A 39 -16.22 2.39 -17.30
CA PHE A 39 -15.73 2.76 -18.62
C PHE A 39 -15.20 1.54 -19.40
N ALA A 40 -14.59 0.57 -18.72
CA ALA A 40 -14.17 -0.68 -19.35
C ALA A 40 -15.37 -1.51 -19.87
N GLY A 41 -16.44 -1.61 -19.07
CA GLY A 41 -17.68 -2.28 -19.48
C GLY A 41 -18.41 -1.57 -20.61
N LYS A 42 -18.24 -0.24 -20.75
CA LYS A 42 -18.71 0.54 -21.91
C LYS A 42 -17.92 0.25 -23.18
N LEU A 43 -16.67 -0.22 -23.09
CA LEU A 43 -15.81 -0.48 -24.25
C LEU A 43 -16.13 -1.83 -24.89
N SER A 44 -16.21 -2.90 -24.08
CA SER A 44 -16.68 -4.24 -24.48
C SER A 44 -16.86 -5.13 -23.25
N THR A 45 -17.78 -6.09 -23.29
CA THR A 45 -17.92 -7.12 -22.25
C THR A 45 -16.65 -7.96 -22.11
N ASP A 46 -15.92 -8.19 -23.20
CA ASP A 46 -14.64 -8.91 -23.17
C ASP A 46 -13.53 -8.10 -22.48
N ALA A 47 -13.56 -6.77 -22.62
CA ALA A 47 -12.61 -5.88 -21.94
C ALA A 47 -12.86 -5.89 -20.42
N GLN A 48 -14.13 -5.90 -19.99
CA GLN A 48 -14.49 -6.03 -18.58
C GLN A 48 -14.10 -7.40 -18.00
N ALA A 49 -14.29 -8.49 -18.76
CA ALA A 49 -13.87 -9.83 -18.36
C ALA A 49 -12.34 -9.93 -18.24
N GLY A 50 -11.61 -9.33 -19.19
CA GLY A 50 -10.14 -9.22 -19.14
C GLY A 50 -9.64 -8.48 -17.91
N LEU A 51 -10.30 -7.38 -17.52
CA LEU A 51 -10.00 -6.65 -16.29
C LEU A 51 -10.20 -7.50 -15.03
N ALA A 52 -11.26 -8.30 -14.96
CA ALA A 52 -11.50 -9.17 -13.81
C ALA A 52 -10.37 -10.21 -13.63
N ILE A 53 -9.90 -10.80 -14.73
CA ILE A 53 -8.77 -11.75 -14.71
C ILE A 53 -7.47 -11.03 -14.36
N GLY A 54 -7.21 -9.87 -14.97
CA GLY A 54 -6.05 -9.03 -14.64
C GLY A 54 -6.03 -8.59 -13.18
N TYR A 55 -7.20 -8.30 -12.61
CA TYR A 55 -7.33 -7.93 -11.21
C TYR A 55 -6.92 -9.07 -10.26
N GLN A 56 -7.20 -10.33 -10.60
CA GLN A 56 -6.72 -11.47 -9.80
C GLN A 56 -5.20 -11.57 -9.79
N ALA A 57 -4.54 -11.37 -10.94
CA ALA A 57 -3.08 -11.33 -11.01
C ALA A 57 -2.51 -10.13 -10.22
N PHE A 58 -3.12 -8.95 -10.36
CA PHE A 58 -2.77 -7.76 -9.59
C PHE A 58 -2.92 -7.98 -8.07
N PHE A 59 -3.98 -8.68 -7.66
CA PHE A 59 -4.23 -8.99 -6.25
C PHE A 59 -3.12 -9.84 -5.63
N ILE A 60 -2.58 -10.82 -6.36
CA ILE A 60 -1.45 -11.65 -5.90
C ILE A 60 -0.21 -10.77 -5.68
N LEU A 61 0.08 -9.85 -6.60
CA LEU A 61 1.20 -8.92 -6.47
C LEU A 61 1.00 -7.95 -5.29
N MET A 62 -0.22 -7.44 -5.11
CA MET A 62 -0.58 -6.62 -3.95
C MET A 62 -0.40 -7.37 -2.63
N ALA A 63 -0.81 -8.65 -2.57
CA ALA A 63 -0.67 -9.48 -1.38
C ALA A 63 0.80 -9.65 -0.97
N LEU A 64 1.70 -9.82 -1.93
CA LEU A 64 3.15 -9.86 -1.67
C LEU A 64 3.67 -8.52 -1.12
N GLY A 65 3.23 -7.41 -1.71
CA GLY A 65 3.58 -6.06 -1.24
C GLY A 65 3.09 -5.80 0.19
N PHE A 66 1.84 -6.15 0.49
CA PHE A 66 1.30 -6.05 1.84
C PHE A 66 2.01 -6.98 2.83
N GLY A 67 2.34 -8.21 2.43
CA GLY A 67 3.10 -9.14 3.24
C GLY A 67 4.46 -8.58 3.64
N LEU A 68 5.21 -8.04 2.66
CA LEU A 68 6.50 -7.40 2.92
C LEU A 68 6.36 -6.15 3.80
N SER A 69 5.38 -5.28 3.51
CA SER A 69 5.12 -4.08 4.32
C SER A 69 4.78 -4.44 5.76
N SER A 70 3.96 -5.46 5.97
CA SER A 70 3.57 -5.94 7.31
C SER A 70 4.77 -6.55 8.05
N ALA A 71 5.56 -7.39 7.39
CA ALA A 71 6.77 -7.99 7.96
C ALA A 71 7.80 -6.93 8.36
N LEU A 72 8.06 -5.96 7.47
CA LEU A 72 9.00 -4.87 7.74
C LEU A 72 8.50 -3.97 8.88
N SER A 73 7.20 -3.65 8.91
CA SER A 73 6.61 -2.87 10.00
C SER A 73 6.75 -3.59 11.35
N ALA A 74 6.53 -4.90 11.39
CA ALA A 74 6.73 -5.71 12.59
C ALA A 74 8.19 -5.73 13.05
N LEU A 75 9.15 -5.94 12.15
CA LEU A 75 10.59 -5.92 12.47
C LEU A 75 11.06 -4.55 12.98
N VAL A 76 10.67 -3.49 12.28
CA VAL A 76 11.02 -2.11 12.65
C VAL A 76 10.36 -1.70 13.96
N SER A 77 9.09 -2.08 14.19
CA SER A 77 8.40 -1.81 15.44
C SER A 77 9.07 -2.53 16.62
N ASN A 78 9.48 -3.78 16.44
CA ASN A 78 10.20 -4.53 17.47
C ASN A 78 11.58 -3.91 17.78
N ALA A 79 12.40 -3.63 16.77
CA ALA A 79 13.71 -3.01 16.98
C ALA A 79 13.63 -1.59 17.57
N LYS A 80 12.60 -0.84 17.20
CA LYS A 80 12.34 0.47 17.80
C LYS A 80 11.91 0.34 19.26
N GLY A 81 11.12 -0.68 19.60
CA GLY A 81 10.70 -0.98 20.97
C GLY A 81 11.84 -1.45 21.88
N SER A 82 12.84 -2.15 21.33
CA SER A 82 14.02 -2.61 22.08
C SER A 82 15.11 -1.55 22.28
N GLY A 83 14.95 -0.34 21.74
CA GLY A 83 15.93 0.75 21.84
C GLY A 83 17.11 0.63 20.87
N GLU A 84 17.12 -0.37 20.00
CA GLU A 84 18.21 -0.71 19.09
C GLU A 84 18.13 0.09 17.78
N THR A 85 18.42 1.40 17.85
CA THR A 85 18.29 2.32 16.69
C THR A 85 19.18 1.96 15.50
N SER A 86 20.30 1.27 15.72
CA SER A 86 21.16 0.78 14.63
C SER A 86 20.44 -0.28 13.78
N GLN A 87 19.77 -1.24 14.44
CA GLN A 87 19.04 -2.31 13.79
C GLN A 87 17.81 -1.79 13.03
N VAL A 88 17.15 -0.75 13.55
CA VAL A 88 16.06 -0.06 12.83
C VAL A 88 16.54 0.43 11.45
N ARG A 89 17.71 1.09 11.39
CA ARG A 89 18.25 1.60 10.12
C ARG A 89 18.63 0.46 9.17
N GLN A 90 19.17 -0.62 9.70
CA GLN A 90 19.54 -1.80 8.91
C GLN A 90 18.31 -2.51 8.33
N TYR A 91 17.26 -2.71 9.13
CA TYR A 91 16.00 -3.31 8.66
C TYR A 91 15.31 -2.47 7.60
N ILE A 92 15.27 -1.14 7.76
CA ILE A 92 14.70 -0.26 6.72
C ILE A 92 15.49 -0.37 5.42
N SER A 93 16.83 -0.34 5.49
CA SER A 93 17.69 -0.46 4.30
C SER A 93 17.53 -1.82 3.60
N GLN A 94 17.59 -2.92 4.37
CA GLN A 94 17.39 -4.27 3.84
C GLN A 94 15.99 -4.47 3.28
N GLY A 95 14.97 -3.97 3.97
CA GLY A 95 13.58 -4.02 3.53
C GLY A 95 13.36 -3.27 2.22
N LEU A 96 13.99 -2.10 2.06
CA LEU A 96 13.94 -1.35 0.80
C LEU A 96 14.62 -2.12 -0.34
N THR A 97 15.81 -2.67 -0.11
CA THR A 97 16.50 -3.49 -1.10
C THR A 97 15.68 -4.72 -1.47
N PHE A 98 15.09 -5.40 -0.50
CA PHE A 98 14.18 -6.53 -0.73
C PHE A 98 12.94 -6.12 -1.53
N ALA A 99 12.36 -4.96 -1.23
CA ALA A 99 11.21 -4.43 -1.96
C ALA A 99 11.56 -4.18 -3.43
N VAL A 100 12.73 -3.60 -3.72
CA VAL A 100 13.21 -3.39 -5.09
C VAL A 100 13.42 -4.71 -5.81
N ILE A 101 14.08 -5.68 -5.18
CA ILE A 101 14.31 -7.01 -5.75
C ILE A 101 12.97 -7.69 -6.04
N LEU A 102 12.04 -7.68 -5.08
CA LEU A 102 10.72 -8.27 -5.23
C LEU A 102 9.94 -7.61 -6.38
N THR A 103 10.02 -6.28 -6.52
CA THR A 103 9.38 -5.53 -7.61
C THR A 103 9.97 -5.93 -8.96
N LEU A 104 11.30 -6.01 -9.08
CA LEU A 104 11.97 -6.43 -10.31
C LEU A 104 11.61 -7.87 -10.68
N LEU A 105 11.59 -8.79 -9.72
CA LEU A 105 11.17 -10.17 -9.95
C LEU A 105 9.71 -10.25 -10.41
N SER A 106 8.82 -9.50 -9.76
CA SER A 106 7.40 -9.42 -10.13
C SER A 106 7.22 -8.91 -11.56
N MET A 107 8.00 -7.89 -11.95
CA MET A 107 7.96 -7.30 -13.29
C MET A 107 8.45 -8.29 -14.35
N ILE A 108 9.53 -9.03 -14.08
CA ILE A 108 10.04 -10.05 -14.99
C ILE A 108 9.01 -11.17 -15.16
N VAL A 109 8.45 -11.67 -14.05
CA VAL A 109 7.41 -12.72 -14.08
C VAL A 109 6.19 -12.24 -14.86
N GLY A 110 5.75 -11.00 -14.66
CA GLY A 110 4.66 -10.40 -15.43
C GLY A 110 4.95 -10.33 -16.92
N CYS A 111 6.18 -9.98 -17.32
CA CYS A 111 6.59 -9.89 -18.71
C CYS A 111 6.75 -11.25 -19.42
N PHE A 112 6.96 -12.34 -18.66
CA PHE A 112 7.02 -13.69 -19.21
C PHE A 112 5.64 -14.36 -19.30
N ILE A 113 4.68 -13.93 -18.48
CA ILE A 113 3.33 -14.50 -18.41
C ILE A 113 2.33 -13.73 -19.29
N GLY A 114 2.51 -12.42 -19.46
CA GLY A 114 1.71 -11.57 -20.35
C GLY A 114 2.25 -11.49 -21.77
#